data_AF-A0A9D9S2W7-F1
#
_entry.id   AF-A0A9D9S2W7-F1
#
_cell.length_a   1.000
_cell.length_b   1.000
_cell.length_c   1.000
_cell.angle_alpha   90.00
_cell.angle_beta   90.00
_cell.angle_gamma   90.00
#
_symmetry.space_group_name_H-M   'P 1'
#
loop_
_entity.id
_entity.type
_entity.pdbx_description
1 polymer ?
#
loop_
_entity_poly.entity_id
_entity_poly.type
_entity_poly.pdbx_seq_one_letter_code
_entity_poly.pdbx_strand_id
1 'polypeptide(L)'
;MQCAKCGQKVPADAIYCPHCTGERKTTDREVIRGGIRGGAIGLFLGLLPTVWLLFDFGAERGIKAIAFIVPAVSFTTGLIIGLVKAKREWK
;
A
#
# COMPACT_ATOMS: atom_id res chain seq x y z
N MET A 1 -6.60 -3.53 37.09
CA MET A 1 -7.76 -2.68 36.70
C MET A 1 -8.61 -3.42 35.67
N GLN A 2 -9.95 -3.31 35.70
CA GLN A 2 -10.80 -3.92 34.66
C GLN A 2 -11.00 -2.91 33.52
N CYS A 3 -10.94 -3.37 32.27
CA CYS A 3 -11.22 -2.50 31.13
C CYS A 3 -12.72 -2.16 31.09
N ALA A 4 -13.07 -0.86 31.01
CA ALA A 4 -14.45 -0.42 30.90
C ALA A 4 -15.19 -0.94 29.64
N LYS A 5 -14.45 -1.40 28.62
CA LYS A 5 -15.01 -1.82 27.33
C LYS A 5 -15.17 -3.35 27.19
N CYS A 6 -14.21 -4.15 27.65
CA CYS A 6 -14.30 -5.62 27.56
C CYS A 6 -14.47 -6.33 28.91
N GLY A 7 -14.45 -5.61 30.04
CA GLY A 7 -14.58 -6.18 31.39
C GLY A 7 -13.40 -7.05 31.84
N GLN A 8 -12.41 -7.30 30.97
CA GLN A 8 -11.29 -8.19 31.25
C GLN A 8 -10.24 -7.50 32.14
N LYS A 9 -9.52 -8.30 32.95
CA LYS A 9 -8.51 -7.82 33.90
C LYS A 9 -7.25 -7.38 33.14
N VAL A 10 -6.93 -6.10 33.19
CA VAL A 10 -5.79 -5.47 32.50
C VAL A 10 -4.62 -5.28 33.48
N PRO A 11 -3.37 -5.63 33.07
CA PRO A 11 -2.17 -5.33 33.87
C PRO A 11 -1.99 -3.83 34.05
N ALA A 12 -1.55 -3.41 35.24
CA ALA A 12 -1.49 -2.00 35.64
C ALA A 12 -0.55 -1.13 34.79
N ASP A 13 0.39 -1.75 34.07
CA ASP A 13 1.43 -1.09 33.28
C ASP A 13 1.02 -0.85 31.80
N ALA A 14 -0.20 -1.23 31.43
CA ALA A 14 -0.70 -1.09 30.07
C ALA A 14 -1.55 0.18 29.92
N ILE A 15 -1.01 1.18 29.21
CA ILE A 15 -1.72 2.42 28.83
C ILE A 15 -2.98 2.11 28.00
N TYR A 16 -3.01 0.98 27.30
CA TYR A 16 -4.14 0.51 26.49
C TYR A 16 -4.47 -0.94 26.83
N CYS A 17 -5.76 -1.28 26.89
CA CYS A 17 -6.20 -2.64 27.18
C CYS A 17 -5.77 -3.60 26.05
N PRO A 18 -4.82 -4.53 26.28
CA PRO A 18 -4.29 -5.44 25.25
C PRO A 18 -5.34 -6.42 24.72
N HIS A 19 -6.48 -6.57 25.40
CA HIS A 19 -7.61 -7.36 24.91
C HIS A 19 -8.52 -6.55 23.97
N CYS A 20 -8.72 -5.26 24.24
CA CYS A 20 -9.43 -4.35 23.32
C CYS A 20 -8.56 -3.89 22.15
N THR A 21 -7.24 -3.82 22.34
CA THR A 21 -6.27 -3.48 21.31
C THR A 21 -5.62 -4.69 20.66
N GLY A 22 -5.77 -5.89 21.22
CA GLY A 22 -5.28 -7.15 20.66
C GLY A 22 -6.04 -7.59 19.40
N GLU A 23 -7.27 -7.10 19.22
CA GLU A 23 -8.00 -7.17 17.95
C GLU A 23 -7.64 -6.06 16.97
N ARG A 24 -6.60 -5.24 17.23
CA ARG A 24 -5.94 -4.47 16.16
C ARG A 24 -5.02 -5.37 15.33
N LYS A 25 -5.49 -6.56 14.97
CA LYS A 25 -5.23 -7.01 13.61
C LYS A 25 -6.04 -6.05 12.75
N THR A 26 -5.41 -4.97 12.31
CA THR A 26 -5.81 -4.38 11.03
C THR A 26 -6.13 -5.54 10.12
N THR A 27 -7.27 -5.52 9.42
CA THR A 27 -7.47 -6.50 8.35
C THR A 27 -6.33 -6.27 7.37
N ASP A 28 -5.20 -6.95 7.60
CA ASP A 28 -3.94 -6.76 6.89
C ASP A 28 -4.22 -7.01 5.42
N ARG A 29 -5.13 -7.97 5.18
CA ARG A 29 -5.76 -8.24 3.89
C ARG A 29 -6.37 -7.03 3.20
N GLU A 30 -7.08 -6.15 3.89
CA GLU A 30 -7.74 -5.01 3.25
C GLU A 30 -6.76 -3.85 3.01
N VAL A 31 -5.78 -3.65 3.90
CA VAL A 31 -4.66 -2.71 3.63
C VAL A 31 -3.82 -3.21 2.45
N ILE A 32 -3.46 -4.50 2.44
CA ILE A 32 -2.75 -5.15 1.33
C ILE A 32 -3.59 -5.09 0.04
N ARG A 33 -4.90 -5.32 0.10
CA ARG A 33 -5.79 -5.24 -1.07
C ARG A 33 -5.85 -3.82 -1.62
N GLY A 34 -5.88 -2.81 -0.76
CA GLY A 34 -5.79 -1.41 -1.16
C GLY A 34 -4.43 -1.06 -1.80
N GLY A 35 -3.33 -1.58 -1.24
CA GLY A 35 -1.99 -1.46 -1.80
C GLY A 35 -1.85 -2.13 -3.17
N ILE A 36 -2.33 -3.37 -3.33
CA ILE A 36 -2.33 -4.10 -4.61
C ILE A 36 -3.17 -3.36 -5.64
N ARG A 37 -4.35 -2.85 -5.27
CA ARG A 37 -5.21 -2.09 -6.19
C ARG A 37 -4.55 -0.79 -6.64
N GLY A 38 -3.95 -0.04 -5.73
CA GLY A 38 -3.21 1.18 -6.05
C GLY A 38 -1.95 0.91 -6.88
N GLY A 39 -1.19 -0.12 -6.53
CA GLY A 39 -0.01 -0.58 -7.28
C GLY A 39 -0.36 -1.04 -8.69
N ALA A 40 -1.42 -1.82 -8.88
CA ALA A 40 -1.88 -2.24 -10.20
C ALA A 40 -2.29 -1.06 -11.09
N ILE A 41 -2.99 -0.06 -10.53
CA ILE A 41 -3.35 1.16 -11.25
C ILE A 41 -2.10 1.96 -11.62
N GLY A 42 -1.15 2.13 -10.68
CA GLY A 42 0.11 2.82 -10.92
C GLY A 42 0.97 2.11 -11.98
N LEU A 43 1.05 0.78 -11.93
CA LEU A 43 1.75 -0.03 -12.92
C LEU A 43 1.15 0.15 -14.30
N PHE A 44 -0.17 0.08 -14.42
CA PHE A 44 -0.87 0.20 -15.69
C PHE A 44 -0.66 1.59 -16.32
N LEU A 45 -0.75 2.64 -15.52
CA LEU A 45 -0.46 4.02 -15.93
C LEU A 45 1.01 4.21 -16.33
N GLY A 46 1.94 3.51 -15.71
CA GLY A 46 3.36 3.53 -16.06
C GLY A 46 3.72 2.76 -17.32
N LEU A 47 3.09 1.60 -17.51
CA LEU A 47 3.37 0.72 -18.66
C LEU A 47 2.82 1.29 -19.96
N LEU A 48 1.68 1.97 -19.94
CA LEU A 48 1.10 2.62 -21.13
C LEU A 48 2.09 3.53 -21.88
N PRO A 49 2.67 4.57 -21.25
CA PRO A 49 3.62 5.44 -21.92
C PRO A 49 4.92 4.71 -22.26
N THR A 50 5.36 3.74 -21.45
CA THR A 50 6.55 2.93 -21.75
C THR A 50 6.40 2.10 -23.01
N VAL A 51 5.28 1.40 -23.17
CA VAL A 51 4.99 0.58 -24.35
C VAL A 51 4.86 1.46 -25.59
N TRP A 52 4.20 2.61 -25.45
CA TRP A 52 4.10 3.60 -26.52
C TRP A 52 5.49 4.07 -26.98
N LEU A 53 6.35 4.46 -26.04
CA LEU A 53 7.69 4.98 -26.35
C LEU A 53 8.58 3.92 -27.00
N LEU A 54 8.45 2.65 -26.56
CA LEU A 54 9.12 1.51 -27.18
C LEU A 54 8.62 1.21 -28.60
N PHE A 55 7.33 1.46 -28.89
CA PHE A 55 6.74 1.24 -30.21
C PHE A 55 7.23 2.28 -31.23
N ASP A 56 7.26 3.56 -30.85
CA ASP A 56 7.69 4.66 -31.76
C ASP A 56 9.20 4.70 -31.98
N PHE A 57 10.01 4.56 -30.92
CA PHE A 57 11.45 4.83 -30.99
C PHE A 57 12.34 3.57 -30.96
N GLY A 58 11.75 2.39 -30.79
CA GLY A 58 12.51 1.15 -30.69
C GLY A 58 13.42 1.06 -29.45
N ALA A 59 14.21 0.00 -29.36
CA ALA A 59 15.05 -0.30 -28.19
C ALA A 59 16.47 0.29 -28.30
N GLU A 60 16.59 1.57 -28.67
CA GLU A 60 17.89 2.26 -28.66
C GLU A 60 18.39 2.42 -27.21
N ARG A 61 19.72 2.36 -27.00
CA ARG A 61 20.35 2.19 -25.65
C ARG A 61 19.85 3.17 -24.58
N GLY A 62 19.48 4.40 -24.94
CA GLY A 62 18.97 5.41 -24.00
C GLY A 62 17.52 5.16 -23.54
N ILE A 63 16.69 4.57 -24.39
CA ILE A 63 15.25 4.35 -24.13
C ILE A 63 15.04 3.15 -23.20
N LYS A 64 15.97 2.18 -23.17
CA LYS A 64 15.88 1.00 -22.29
C LYS A 64 15.82 1.36 -20.80
N ALA A 65 16.56 2.37 -20.37
CA ALA A 65 16.56 2.81 -18.97
C ALA A 65 15.25 3.52 -18.59
N ILE A 66 14.75 4.37 -19.49
CA ILE A 66 13.49 5.11 -19.31
C ILE A 66 12.31 4.13 -19.30
N ALA A 67 12.32 3.15 -20.20
CA ALA A 67 11.33 2.09 -20.28
C ALA A 67 11.25 1.25 -18.99
N PHE A 68 12.32 1.19 -18.19
CA PHE A 68 12.33 0.42 -16.94
C PHE A 68 12.02 1.29 -15.72
N ILE A 69 12.55 2.52 -15.68
CA ILE A 69 12.35 3.44 -14.55
C ILE A 69 10.92 3.97 -14.49
N VAL A 70 10.31 4.29 -15.63
CA VAL A 70 8.96 4.88 -15.67
C VAL A 70 7.91 3.94 -15.06
N PRO A 71 7.82 2.64 -15.41
CA PRO A 71 6.90 1.71 -14.76
C PRO A 71 7.25 1.43 -13.30
N ALA A 72 8.54 1.40 -12.95
CA ALA A 72 8.96 1.11 -11.58
C ALA A 72 8.58 2.25 -10.60
N VAL A 73 8.79 3.51 -11.00
CA VAL A 73 8.46 4.67 -10.17
C VAL A 73 6.95 4.87 -10.06
N SER A 74 6.22 4.69 -11.16
CA SER A 74 4.75 4.76 -11.16
C SER A 74 4.11 3.63 -10.35
N PHE A 75 4.65 2.41 -10.41
CA PHE A 75 4.22 1.30 -9.56
C PHE A 75 4.43 1.60 -8.08
N THR A 76 5.63 2.01 -7.68
CA THR A 76 5.94 2.30 -6.27
C THR A 76 5.09 3.45 -5.75
N THR A 77 4.88 4.50 -6.54
CA THR A 77 4.01 5.63 -6.19
C THR A 77 2.55 5.18 -6.03
N GLY A 78 2.02 4.40 -6.97
CA GLY A 78 0.67 3.85 -6.89
C GLY A 78 0.46 2.94 -5.69
N LEU A 79 1.47 2.14 -5.35
CA LEU A 79 1.47 1.23 -4.20
C LEU A 79 1.45 2.02 -2.88
N ILE A 80 2.28 3.06 -2.75
CA ILE A 80 2.29 3.93 -1.56
C ILE A 80 0.94 4.63 -1.39
N ILE A 81 0.39 5.22 -2.45
CA ILE A 81 -0.92 5.90 -2.40
C ILE A 81 -2.03 4.90 -2.04
N GLY A 82 -2.02 3.69 -2.60
CA GLY A 82 -2.98 2.63 -2.30
C GLY A 82 -2.94 2.19 -0.83
N LEU A 83 -1.74 2.01 -0.27
CA LEU A 83 -1.56 1.67 1.14
C LEU A 83 -2.00 2.81 2.07
N VAL A 84 -1.64 4.05 1.77
CA VAL A 84 -2.00 5.23 2.57
C VAL A 84 -3.51 5.47 2.55
N LYS A 85 -4.13 5.36 1.37
CA LYS A 85 -5.59 5.54 1.24
C LYS A 85 -6.34 4.46 1.99
N ALA A 86 -5.94 3.20 1.84
CA ALA A 86 -6.52 2.12 2.62
C ALA A 86 -6.40 2.43 4.12
N LYS A 87 -5.18 2.69 4.64
CA LYS A 87 -4.93 3.04 6.04
C LYS A 87 -5.76 4.24 6.55
N ARG A 88 -6.09 5.20 5.69
CA ARG A 88 -6.94 6.35 6.05
C ARG A 88 -8.41 5.97 6.15
N GLU A 89 -8.91 5.14 5.24
CA GLU A 89 -10.30 4.64 5.27
C GLU A 89 -10.56 3.70 6.48
N TRP A 90 -9.49 3.16 7.08
CA TRP A 90 -9.53 2.38 8.33
C TRP A 90 -9.63 3.19 9.63
N LYS A 91 -9.34 4.50 9.59
CA LYS A 91 -9.22 5.34 10.79
C LYS A 91 -10.52 6.08 11.08
#